data_AF-A0AAD5HYD7-F1
#
_entry.id   AF-A0AAD5HYD7-F1
#
_cell.length_a   1.000
_cell.length_b   1.000
_cell.length_c   1.000
_cell.angle_alpha   90.00
_cell.angle_beta   90.00
_cell.angle_gamma   90.00
#
_symmetry.space_group_name_H-M   'P 1'
#
loop_
_entity.id
_entity.type
_entity.pdbx_description
1 polymer ?
#
loop_
_entity_poly.entity_id
_entity_poly.type
_entity_poly.pdbx_seq_one_letter_code
_entity_poly.pdbx_strand_id
1 'polypeptide(L)'
;MEAGGTEENASNGVQRMVTVVFSGPENILLPEKTIEKHPELADRFLLARKGKQLDLTSWPAAVVHVLVMFLLTDTYQDLHGLENEELKEYDEHEAMLNRVLQTYLLATEYGLDMLTTLAIRQFSLKSTGMSLRSILDVLCGSSTRYDDDQHFELMDILVQKASRVGWKLESDEGLQTYQLAFKNDGTVFGLFFSQILKQNAEIRDLRLEIQRLTDQLDSEMGEGELA
;
A
#
# COMPACT_ATOMS: atom_id res chain seq x y z
N MET A 1 -65.33 -33.34 5.90
CA MET A 1 -64.43 -32.85 4.83
C MET A 1 -63.46 -31.91 5.50
N GLU A 2 -62.31 -32.44 5.87
CA GLU A 2 -61.21 -31.69 6.45
C GLU A 2 -60.46 -31.00 5.31
N ALA A 3 -60.45 -29.67 5.30
CA ALA A 3 -59.53 -28.91 4.47
C ALA A 3 -58.23 -28.78 5.28
N GLY A 4 -57.24 -29.58 4.93
CA GLY A 4 -55.88 -29.45 5.43
C GLY A 4 -55.30 -28.12 5.00
N GLY A 5 -55.15 -27.20 5.94
CA GLY A 5 -54.27 -26.05 5.81
C GLY A 5 -52.85 -26.50 6.10
N THR A 6 -52.05 -26.70 5.07
CA THR A 6 -50.60 -26.70 5.17
C THR A 6 -50.18 -25.29 5.58
N GLU A 7 -49.94 -25.08 6.87
CA GLU A 7 -49.15 -23.94 7.34
C GLU A 7 -47.74 -24.10 6.79
N GLU A 8 -47.47 -23.37 5.71
CA GLU A 8 -46.13 -23.10 5.24
C GLU A 8 -45.35 -22.45 6.37
N ASN A 9 -44.40 -23.21 6.94
CA ASN A 9 -43.35 -22.72 7.80
C ASN A 9 -42.44 -21.76 7.01
N ALA A 10 -42.91 -20.54 6.77
CA ALA A 10 -42.08 -19.42 6.39
C ALA A 10 -41.31 -18.93 7.63
N SER A 11 -40.34 -19.74 8.07
CA SER A 11 -39.26 -19.27 8.94
C SER A 11 -38.40 -18.29 8.14
N ASN A 12 -38.85 -17.03 8.08
CA ASN A 12 -38.04 -15.89 7.66
C ASN A 12 -36.76 -15.87 8.52
N GLY A 13 -35.65 -16.33 7.93
CA GLY A 13 -34.36 -16.44 8.60
C GLY A 13 -33.92 -15.09 9.14
N VAL A 14 -33.81 -14.98 10.46
CA VAL A 14 -33.19 -13.82 11.12
C VAL A 14 -31.79 -13.67 10.56
N GLN A 15 -31.58 -12.65 9.74
CA GLN A 15 -30.28 -12.36 9.15
C GLN A 15 -29.33 -11.99 10.29
N ARG A 16 -28.38 -12.88 10.57
CA ARG A 16 -27.36 -12.63 11.59
C ARG A 16 -26.48 -11.48 11.14
N MET A 17 -26.25 -10.53 12.03
CA MET A 17 -25.45 -9.34 11.80
C MET A 17 -24.19 -9.39 12.66
N VAL A 18 -23.10 -8.84 12.15
CA VAL A 18 -21.84 -8.62 12.85
C VAL A 18 -21.54 -7.14 12.91
N THR A 19 -20.77 -6.71 13.91
CA THR A 19 -20.42 -5.29 14.11
C THR A 19 -18.95 -5.03 13.82
N VAL A 20 -18.66 -3.99 13.05
CA VAL A 20 -17.32 -3.41 12.93
C VAL A 20 -17.27 -2.15 13.78
N VAL A 21 -16.36 -2.14 14.75
CA VAL A 21 -16.12 -1.01 15.65
C VAL A 21 -14.86 -0.29 15.18
N PHE A 22 -14.92 1.02 15.02
CA PHE A 22 -13.80 1.85 14.57
C PHE A 22 -13.94 3.26 15.14
N SER A 23 -12.92 4.09 14.94
CA SER A 23 -12.86 5.45 15.51
C SER A 23 -13.81 6.47 14.87
N GLY A 24 -14.79 6.01 14.08
CA GLY A 24 -15.84 6.85 13.51
C GLY A 24 -16.99 7.13 14.49
N PRO A 25 -17.95 7.97 14.08
CA PRO A 25 -19.08 8.35 14.93
C PRO A 25 -20.05 7.20 15.20
N GLU A 26 -20.11 6.21 14.29
CA GLU A 26 -21.05 5.10 14.36
C GLU A 26 -20.37 3.79 13.99
N ASN A 27 -20.74 2.70 14.68
CA ASN A 27 -20.30 1.35 14.32
C ASN A 27 -21.05 0.87 13.07
N ILE A 28 -20.39 0.05 12.25
CA ILE A 28 -20.99 -0.50 11.04
C ILE A 28 -21.56 -1.89 11.32
N LEU A 29 -22.77 -2.14 10.84
CA LEU A 29 -23.42 -3.44 10.89
C LEU A 29 -23.36 -4.11 9.51
N LEU A 30 -22.86 -5.34 9.46
CA LEU A 30 -22.76 -6.13 8.24
C LEU A 30 -23.52 -7.46 8.40
N PRO A 31 -24.14 -7.98 7.33
CA PRO A 31 -24.60 -9.36 7.33
C PRO A 31 -23.44 -10.33 7.60
N GLU A 32 -23.65 -11.32 8.46
CA GLU A 32 -22.62 -12.34 8.76
C GLU A 32 -22.15 -13.06 7.49
N LYS A 33 -23.07 -13.31 6.55
CA LYS A 33 -22.76 -13.88 5.23
C LYS A 33 -21.72 -13.11 4.42
N THR A 34 -21.56 -11.80 4.68
CA THR A 34 -20.58 -10.97 4.00
C THR A 34 -19.16 -11.35 4.42
N ILE A 35 -18.95 -11.65 5.72
CA ILE A 35 -17.64 -12.03 6.24
C ILE A 35 -17.35 -13.53 6.06
N GLU A 36 -18.38 -14.38 5.98
CA GLU A 36 -18.23 -15.84 5.78
C GLU A 36 -17.49 -16.21 4.49
N LYS A 37 -17.44 -15.32 3.50
CA LYS A 37 -16.65 -15.49 2.27
C LYS A 37 -15.13 -15.38 2.51
N HIS A 38 -14.72 -14.86 3.65
CA HIS A 38 -13.34 -14.55 4.01
C HIS A 38 -12.99 -15.20 5.36
N PRO A 39 -12.62 -16.49 5.38
CA PRO A 39 -12.46 -17.24 6.63
C PRO A 39 -11.48 -16.62 7.61
N GLU A 40 -10.32 -16.15 7.13
CA GLU A 40 -9.29 -15.53 7.98
C GLU A 40 -9.81 -14.25 8.66
N LEU A 41 -10.55 -13.41 7.94
CA LEU A 41 -11.22 -12.25 8.50
C LEU A 41 -12.33 -12.67 9.48
N ALA A 42 -13.15 -13.65 9.12
CA ALA A 42 -14.28 -14.10 9.94
C ALA A 42 -13.82 -14.63 11.30
N ASP A 43 -12.66 -15.29 11.36
CA ASP A 43 -12.06 -15.79 12.59
C ASP A 43 -11.59 -14.67 13.54
N ARG A 44 -11.40 -13.45 13.03
CA ARG A 44 -11.06 -12.28 13.87
C ARG A 44 -12.28 -11.67 14.58
N PHE A 45 -13.49 -12.05 14.20
CA PHE A 45 -14.70 -11.56 14.87
C PHE A 45 -14.93 -12.29 16.20
N LEU A 46 -14.85 -11.56 17.31
CA LEU A 46 -15.02 -12.09 18.66
C LEU A 46 -16.48 -11.99 19.12
N LEU A 47 -16.94 -12.97 19.91
CA LEU A 47 -18.29 -12.95 20.47
C LEU A 47 -18.40 -11.92 21.59
N ALA A 48 -19.27 -10.93 21.43
CA ALA A 48 -19.60 -9.91 22.43
C ALA A 48 -21.07 -10.00 22.87
N ARG A 49 -21.46 -9.18 23.85
CA ARG A 49 -22.82 -9.15 24.43
C ARG A 49 -23.93 -8.91 23.39
N LYS A 50 -23.63 -8.24 22.28
CA LYS A 50 -24.57 -7.87 21.20
C LYS A 50 -24.35 -8.66 19.90
N GLY A 51 -23.56 -9.73 19.93
CA GLY A 51 -23.19 -10.51 18.74
C GLY A 51 -21.70 -10.46 18.47
N LYS A 52 -21.29 -10.93 17.29
CA LYS A 52 -19.89 -10.94 16.86
C LYS A 52 -19.41 -9.54 16.49
N GLN A 53 -18.20 -9.19 16.93
CA GLN A 53 -17.62 -7.86 16.72
C GLN A 53 -16.16 -7.96 16.29
N LEU A 54 -15.75 -7.05 15.41
CA LEU A 54 -14.37 -6.81 15.03
C LEU A 54 -14.00 -5.38 15.43
N ASP A 55 -12.92 -5.21 16.20
CA ASP A 55 -12.39 -3.92 16.62
C ASP A 55 -11.27 -3.49 15.65
N LEU A 56 -11.49 -2.36 14.98
CA LEU A 56 -10.58 -1.69 14.06
C LEU A 56 -10.31 -0.24 14.49
N THR A 57 -10.45 0.08 15.80
CA THR A 57 -10.21 1.43 16.32
C THR A 57 -8.77 1.93 16.14
N SER A 58 -7.81 1.02 15.96
CA SER A 58 -6.42 1.34 15.61
C SER A 58 -6.25 1.81 14.16
N TRP A 59 -7.24 1.59 13.29
CA TRP A 59 -7.18 1.94 11.88
C TRP A 59 -7.96 3.23 11.60
N PRO A 60 -7.48 4.10 10.69
CA PRO A 60 -8.23 5.29 10.31
C PRO A 60 -9.60 4.95 9.70
N ALA A 61 -10.59 5.78 10.00
CA ALA A 61 -11.97 5.55 9.58
C ALA A 61 -12.12 5.37 8.07
N ALA A 62 -11.41 6.18 7.27
CA ALA A 62 -11.41 6.06 5.81
C ALA A 62 -10.93 4.67 5.33
N VAL A 63 -9.90 4.11 5.96
CA VAL A 63 -9.36 2.77 5.63
C VAL A 63 -10.38 1.69 5.97
N VAL A 64 -11.04 1.79 7.12
CA VAL A 64 -12.11 0.87 7.54
C VAL A 64 -13.28 0.92 6.55
N HIS A 65 -13.63 2.11 6.04
CA HIS A 65 -14.67 2.22 5.03
C HIS A 65 -14.28 1.56 3.70
N VAL A 66 -13.03 1.68 3.25
CA VAL A 66 -12.57 0.94 2.07
C VAL A 66 -12.71 -0.58 2.27
N LEU A 67 -12.34 -1.10 3.44
CA LEU A 67 -12.55 -2.51 3.79
C LEU A 67 -14.03 -2.89 3.71
N VAL A 68 -14.91 -2.12 4.33
CA VAL A 68 -16.35 -2.41 4.35
C VAL A 68 -16.94 -2.39 2.94
N MET A 69 -16.56 -1.40 2.12
CA MET A 69 -17.00 -1.32 0.73
C MET A 69 -16.50 -2.51 -0.08
N PHE A 70 -15.26 -2.95 0.14
CA PHE A 70 -14.74 -4.16 -0.47
C PHE A 70 -15.56 -5.40 -0.06
N LEU A 71 -15.84 -5.59 1.23
CA LEU A 71 -16.63 -6.75 1.69
C LEU A 71 -18.02 -6.80 1.07
N LEU A 72 -18.63 -5.65 0.79
CA LEU A 72 -19.95 -5.56 0.18
C LEU A 72 -19.94 -5.69 -1.35
N THR A 73 -18.87 -5.26 -2.02
CA THR A 73 -18.86 -5.07 -3.49
C THR A 73 -17.79 -5.87 -4.22
N ASP A 74 -16.85 -6.49 -3.51
CA ASP A 74 -15.62 -7.10 -4.02
C ASP A 74 -14.74 -6.12 -4.84
N THR A 75 -14.92 -4.80 -4.65
CA THR A 75 -14.17 -3.75 -5.36
C THR A 75 -13.51 -2.77 -4.41
N TYR A 76 -12.38 -2.20 -4.81
CA TYR A 76 -11.73 -1.11 -4.08
C TYR A 76 -12.49 0.19 -4.34
N GLN A 77 -13.12 0.73 -3.30
CA GLN A 77 -13.83 2.01 -3.37
C GLN A 77 -13.40 2.89 -2.21
N ASP A 78 -12.76 4.00 -2.56
CA ASP A 78 -12.47 5.07 -1.62
C ASP A 78 -13.46 6.20 -1.85
N LEU A 79 -14.51 6.22 -1.03
CA LEU A 79 -15.60 7.19 -1.11
C LEU A 79 -15.39 8.39 -0.17
N HIS A 80 -14.33 8.37 0.63
CA HIS A 80 -14.04 9.43 1.58
C HIS A 80 -13.29 10.56 0.91
N GLY A 81 -13.78 11.79 1.11
CA GLY A 81 -12.92 12.96 0.94
C GLY A 81 -11.72 12.87 1.88
N LEU A 82 -10.65 13.58 1.55
CA LEU A 82 -9.55 13.74 2.50
C LEU A 82 -10.03 14.63 3.66
N GLU A 83 -9.84 14.15 4.88
CA GLU A 83 -10.15 14.93 6.07
C GLU A 83 -8.99 15.88 6.42
N ASN A 84 -9.28 16.92 7.20
CA ASN A 84 -8.26 17.91 7.58
C ASN A 84 -7.09 17.27 8.33
N GLU A 85 -7.36 16.19 9.06
CA GLU A 85 -6.37 15.39 9.78
C GLU A 85 -5.34 14.75 8.84
N GLU A 86 -5.79 14.17 7.72
CA GLU A 86 -4.91 13.55 6.73
C GLU A 86 -4.05 14.61 6.02
N LEU A 87 -4.61 15.80 5.82
CA LEU A 87 -3.95 16.93 5.18
C LEU A 87 -3.02 17.74 6.10
N LYS A 88 -2.98 17.42 7.41
CA LYS A 88 -2.00 18.05 8.33
C LYS A 88 -0.59 17.52 8.12
N GLU A 89 -0.49 16.24 7.77
CA GLU A 89 0.79 15.54 7.65
C GLU A 89 1.27 15.42 6.19
N TYR A 90 0.32 15.37 5.25
CA TYR A 90 0.59 15.10 3.84
C TYR A 90 -0.11 16.10 2.93
N ASP A 91 0.44 16.30 1.72
CA ASP A 91 -0.34 16.91 0.64
C ASP A 91 -1.46 15.96 0.16
N GLU A 92 -2.34 16.43 -0.71
CA GLU A 92 -3.47 15.64 -1.21
C GLU A 92 -3.04 14.31 -1.87
N HIS A 93 -1.96 14.32 -2.65
CA HIS A 93 -1.50 13.13 -3.36
C HIS A 93 -0.85 12.12 -2.42
N GLU A 94 -0.05 12.62 -1.47
CA GLU A 94 0.59 11.82 -0.43
C GLU A 94 -0.44 11.23 0.54
N ALA A 95 -1.46 12.00 0.95
CA ALA A 95 -2.54 11.53 1.81
C ALA A 95 -3.33 10.40 1.14
N MET A 96 -3.67 10.55 -0.15
CA MET A 96 -4.33 9.48 -0.91
C MET A 96 -3.45 8.22 -1.00
N LEU A 97 -2.15 8.39 -1.25
CA LEU A 97 -1.24 7.25 -1.35
C LEU A 97 -1.08 6.54 0.01
N ASN A 98 -0.99 7.30 1.11
CA ASN A 98 -0.92 6.78 2.48
C ASN A 98 -2.17 5.96 2.83
N ARG A 99 -3.37 6.44 2.48
CA ARG A 99 -4.61 5.70 2.68
C ARG A 99 -4.63 4.37 1.93
N VAL A 100 -4.14 4.36 0.68
CA VAL A 100 -3.99 3.13 -0.10
C VAL A 100 -3.00 2.17 0.56
N LEU A 101 -1.86 2.67 1.04
CA LEU A 101 -0.86 1.88 1.76
C LEU A 101 -1.45 1.25 3.03
N GLN A 102 -2.17 2.02 3.83
CA GLN A 102 -2.81 1.50 5.05
C GLN A 102 -3.90 0.47 4.74
N THR A 103 -4.64 0.65 3.63
CA THR A 103 -5.59 -0.38 3.17
C THR A 103 -4.87 -1.66 2.79
N TYR A 104 -3.72 -1.57 2.11
CA TYR A 104 -2.90 -2.73 1.78
C TYR A 104 -2.43 -3.47 3.04
N LEU A 105 -1.96 -2.74 4.06
CA LEU A 105 -1.49 -3.34 5.31
C LEU A 105 -2.62 -4.01 6.09
N LEU A 106 -3.76 -3.34 6.22
CA LEU A 106 -4.96 -3.92 6.80
C LEU A 106 -5.41 -5.18 6.03
N ALA A 107 -5.49 -5.12 4.70
CA ALA A 107 -5.88 -6.27 3.89
C ALA A 107 -4.95 -7.46 4.10
N THR A 108 -3.64 -7.20 4.22
CA THR A 108 -2.62 -8.23 4.50
C THR A 108 -2.81 -8.83 5.91
N GLU A 109 -2.99 -7.99 6.94
CA GLU A 109 -3.17 -8.45 8.34
C GLU A 109 -4.41 -9.36 8.50
N TYR A 110 -5.46 -9.09 7.73
CA TYR A 110 -6.75 -9.78 7.81
C TYR A 110 -6.95 -10.86 6.72
N GLY A 111 -5.93 -11.19 5.92
CA GLY A 111 -5.99 -12.29 4.96
C GLY A 111 -6.92 -12.03 3.76
N LEU A 112 -6.92 -10.80 3.25
CA LEU A 112 -7.81 -10.37 2.17
C LEU A 112 -7.05 -10.20 0.85
N ASP A 113 -6.56 -11.30 0.28
CA ASP A 113 -5.68 -11.34 -0.91
C ASP A 113 -6.17 -10.48 -2.10
N MET A 114 -7.48 -10.51 -2.38
CA MET A 114 -8.05 -9.73 -3.47
C MET A 114 -7.99 -8.21 -3.17
N LEU A 115 -8.28 -7.81 -1.93
CA LEU A 115 -8.16 -6.41 -1.52
C LEU A 115 -6.69 -5.96 -1.52
N THR A 116 -5.78 -6.83 -1.09
CA THR A 116 -4.32 -6.62 -1.18
C THR A 116 -3.91 -6.34 -2.63
N THR A 117 -4.32 -7.19 -3.58
CA THR A 117 -4.05 -7.02 -5.02
C THR A 117 -4.63 -5.70 -5.56
N LEU A 118 -5.86 -5.36 -5.17
CA LEU A 118 -6.51 -4.13 -5.60
C LEU A 118 -5.80 -2.89 -5.02
N ALA A 119 -5.40 -2.92 -3.75
CA ALA A 119 -4.67 -1.84 -3.12
C ALA A 119 -3.29 -1.63 -3.78
N ILE A 120 -2.57 -2.69 -4.13
CA ILE A 120 -1.32 -2.63 -4.91
C ILE A 120 -1.55 -1.93 -6.25
N ARG A 121 -2.62 -2.30 -6.97
CA ARG A 121 -2.97 -1.64 -8.25
C ARG A 121 -3.26 -0.15 -8.05
N GLN A 122 -4.01 0.21 -7.01
CA GLN A 122 -4.29 1.61 -6.68
C GLN A 122 -3.03 2.36 -6.29
N PHE A 123 -2.11 1.72 -5.56
CA PHE A 123 -0.83 2.32 -5.17
C PHE A 123 -0.01 2.66 -6.41
N SER A 124 0.08 1.75 -7.37
CA SER A 124 0.75 1.98 -8.66
C SER A 124 0.13 3.16 -9.43
N LEU A 125 -1.20 3.22 -9.49
CA LEU A 125 -1.93 4.31 -10.17
C LEU A 125 -1.72 5.66 -9.46
N LYS A 126 -1.92 5.73 -8.15
CA LYS A 126 -1.83 6.96 -7.35
C LYS A 126 -0.42 7.51 -7.27
N SER A 127 0.57 6.62 -7.20
CA SER A 127 1.98 7.03 -7.23
C SER A 127 2.45 7.46 -8.64
N THR A 128 1.62 7.35 -9.68
CA THR A 128 1.99 7.78 -11.04
C THR A 128 2.09 9.31 -11.08
N GLY A 129 3.28 9.82 -11.41
CA GLY A 129 3.55 11.25 -11.44
C GLY A 129 4.07 11.82 -10.11
N MET A 130 4.06 11.04 -9.02
CA MET A 130 4.69 11.42 -7.76
C MET A 130 6.21 11.29 -7.84
N SER A 131 6.90 12.18 -7.14
CA SER A 131 8.35 12.06 -6.95
C SER A 131 8.68 10.83 -6.11
N LEU A 132 9.86 10.24 -6.31
CA LEU A 132 10.31 9.14 -5.45
C LEU A 132 10.37 9.58 -3.98
N ARG A 133 10.80 10.83 -3.71
CA ARG A 133 10.79 11.41 -2.37
C ARG A 133 9.41 11.34 -1.72
N SER A 134 8.39 11.89 -2.36
CA SER A 134 7.01 11.88 -1.85
C SER A 134 6.48 10.48 -1.57
N ILE A 135 6.79 9.52 -2.44
CA ILE A 135 6.40 8.11 -2.23
C ILE A 135 7.08 7.55 -0.98
N LEU A 136 8.36 7.86 -0.78
CA LEU A 136 9.12 7.39 0.39
C LEU A 136 8.70 8.11 1.67
N ASP A 137 8.38 9.39 1.62
CA ASP A 137 7.86 10.16 2.75
C ASP A 137 6.55 9.52 3.26
N VAL A 138 5.68 9.06 2.35
CA VAL A 138 4.48 8.27 2.71
C VAL A 138 4.82 6.92 3.33
N LEU A 139 5.78 6.17 2.77
CA LEU A 139 6.15 4.85 3.29
C LEU A 139 6.83 4.94 4.67
N CYS A 140 7.75 5.88 4.86
CA CYS A 140 8.54 6.03 6.09
C CYS A 140 7.84 6.87 7.16
N GLY A 141 7.00 7.83 6.74
CA GLY A 141 6.20 8.67 7.63
C GLY A 141 4.97 7.93 8.18
N SER A 142 4.51 6.89 7.51
CA SER A 142 3.57 5.94 8.09
C SER A 142 4.27 5.26 9.26
N SER A 143 3.75 5.41 10.49
CA SER A 143 4.31 4.84 11.73
C SER A 143 4.21 3.30 11.81
N THR A 144 4.36 2.64 10.66
CA THR A 144 3.99 1.26 10.39
C THR A 144 5.25 0.40 10.40
N ARG A 145 5.22 -0.64 11.24
CA ARG A 145 6.25 -1.68 11.26
C ARG A 145 5.94 -2.66 10.14
N TYR A 146 6.84 -2.74 9.17
CA TYR A 146 6.79 -3.78 8.16
C TYR A 146 7.39 -5.06 8.76
N ASP A 147 6.59 -6.13 8.90
CA ASP A 147 7.11 -7.44 9.27
C ASP A 147 7.81 -8.10 8.06
N ASP A 148 8.95 -8.75 8.32
CA ASP A 148 10.07 -8.96 7.40
C ASP A 148 9.81 -9.79 6.11
N ASP A 149 8.62 -10.38 5.89
CA ASP A 149 8.42 -11.38 4.82
C ASP A 149 7.19 -11.17 3.91
N GLN A 150 6.36 -10.14 4.07
CA GLN A 150 5.02 -10.08 3.40
C GLN A 150 4.82 -9.03 2.31
N HIS A 151 5.84 -8.24 1.94
CA HIS A 151 5.63 -7.07 1.07
C HIS A 151 6.39 -7.07 -0.28
N PHE A 152 6.71 -8.26 -0.81
CA PHE A 152 7.50 -8.42 -2.05
C PHE A 152 6.90 -7.72 -3.29
N GLU A 153 5.58 -7.64 -3.42
CA GLU A 153 4.94 -7.01 -4.59
C GLU A 153 4.96 -5.48 -4.54
N LEU A 154 4.75 -4.89 -3.36
CA LEU A 154 4.95 -3.45 -3.15
C LEU A 154 6.42 -3.09 -3.41
N MET A 155 7.34 -3.97 -2.99
CA MET A 155 8.76 -3.84 -3.26
C MET A 155 9.08 -3.86 -4.76
N ASP A 156 8.54 -4.80 -5.54
CA ASP A 156 8.80 -4.84 -6.98
C ASP A 156 8.36 -3.53 -7.68
N ILE A 157 7.22 -2.95 -7.28
CA ILE A 157 6.77 -1.66 -7.82
C ILE A 157 7.73 -0.53 -7.44
N LEU A 158 8.20 -0.48 -6.20
CA LEU A 158 9.14 0.54 -5.74
C LEU A 158 10.52 0.37 -6.40
N VAL A 159 10.98 -0.87 -6.59
CA VAL A 159 12.22 -1.20 -7.30
C VAL A 159 12.09 -0.81 -8.78
N GLN A 160 10.98 -1.13 -9.45
CA GLN A 160 10.74 -0.71 -10.82
C GLN A 160 10.68 0.82 -10.96
N LYS A 161 10.06 1.53 -10.00
CA LYS A 161 10.02 3.00 -10.00
C LYS A 161 11.40 3.61 -9.72
N ALA A 162 12.12 3.14 -8.71
CA ALA A 162 13.49 3.60 -8.44
C ALA A 162 14.41 3.34 -9.64
N SER A 163 14.26 2.19 -10.30
CA SER A 163 15.00 1.83 -11.51
C SER A 163 14.66 2.72 -12.71
N ARG A 164 13.41 3.23 -12.79
CA ARG A 164 12.99 4.21 -13.82
C ARG A 164 13.42 5.65 -13.49
N VAL A 165 13.44 6.02 -12.21
CA VAL A 165 13.89 7.35 -11.74
C VAL A 165 15.40 7.50 -11.87
N GLY A 166 16.15 6.39 -11.86
CA GLY A 166 17.61 6.35 -11.97
C GLY A 166 18.22 6.89 -13.27
N TRP A 167 17.44 7.48 -14.20
CA TRP A 167 17.98 8.04 -15.43
C TRP A 167 17.82 9.57 -15.54
N LYS A 168 17.07 10.23 -14.63
CA LYS A 168 16.76 11.68 -14.80
C LYS A 168 16.77 12.60 -13.56
N LEU A 169 17.09 12.17 -12.34
CA LEU A 169 17.25 13.11 -11.21
C LEU A 169 18.64 13.08 -10.56
N GLU A 170 19.42 14.12 -10.89
CA GLU A 170 20.00 15.16 -10.02
C GLU A 170 20.40 14.83 -8.57
N SER A 171 21.69 15.10 -8.30
CA SER A 171 22.39 15.30 -7.01
C SER A 171 22.63 14.09 -6.10
N ASP A 172 23.92 13.82 -5.82
CA ASP A 172 24.40 12.89 -4.79
C ASP A 172 23.88 13.22 -3.38
N GLU A 173 23.40 14.45 -3.18
CA GLU A 173 22.78 14.95 -1.94
C GLU A 173 21.40 14.30 -1.70
N GLY A 174 20.64 14.01 -2.77
CA GLY A 174 19.39 13.26 -2.68
C GLY A 174 19.64 11.82 -2.23
N LEU A 175 20.62 11.15 -2.85
CA LEU A 175 21.04 9.79 -2.52
C LEU A 175 21.48 9.64 -1.06
N GLN A 176 22.30 10.56 -0.55
CA GLN A 176 22.72 10.56 0.86
C GLN A 176 21.54 10.78 1.82
N THR A 177 20.62 11.68 1.48
CA THR A 177 19.41 11.92 2.27
C THR A 177 18.55 10.65 2.35
N TYR A 178 18.40 9.94 1.23
CA TYR A 178 17.70 8.65 1.19
C TYR A 178 18.41 7.56 2.00
N GLN A 179 19.73 7.41 1.86
CA GLN A 179 20.50 6.44 2.63
C GLN A 179 20.42 6.72 4.14
N LEU A 180 20.41 7.98 4.56
CA LEU A 180 20.26 8.38 5.96
C LEU A 180 18.86 8.08 6.53
N ALA A 181 17.79 8.31 5.75
CA ALA A 181 16.43 7.98 6.17
C ALA A 181 16.27 6.47 6.40
N PHE A 182 16.73 5.66 5.46
CA PHE A 182 16.53 4.21 5.49
C PHE A 182 17.52 3.42 6.35
N LYS A 183 18.74 3.91 6.52
CA LYS A 183 19.74 3.27 7.40
C LYS A 183 19.36 3.38 8.89
N ASN A 184 18.54 4.38 9.24
CA ASN A 184 18.11 4.62 10.62
C ASN A 184 16.75 4.00 10.97
N ASP A 185 15.98 3.56 9.98
CA ASP A 185 14.64 2.99 10.21
C ASP A 185 14.68 1.50 10.61
N GLY A 186 15.84 0.84 10.45
CA GLY A 186 16.10 -0.51 10.98
C GLY A 186 15.33 -1.65 10.31
N THR A 187 14.46 -1.35 9.34
CA THR A 187 13.67 -2.32 8.58
C THR A 187 14.48 -2.95 7.45
N VAL A 188 14.19 -4.22 7.11
CA VAL A 188 14.78 -4.91 5.94
C VAL A 188 14.55 -4.11 4.65
N PHE A 189 13.43 -3.38 4.58
CA PHE A 189 13.06 -2.44 3.53
C PHE A 189 14.11 -1.34 3.32
N GLY A 190 14.52 -0.68 4.40
CA GLY A 190 15.52 0.39 4.32
C GLY A 190 16.89 -0.10 3.86
N LEU A 191 17.30 -1.28 4.31
CA LEU A 191 18.56 -1.90 3.89
C LEU A 191 18.55 -2.27 2.39
N PHE A 192 17.47 -2.89 1.91
CA PHE A 192 17.36 -3.32 0.51
C PHE A 192 17.29 -2.12 -0.46
N PHE A 193 16.53 -1.08 -0.11
CA PHE A 193 16.41 0.12 -0.93
C PHE A 193 17.72 0.91 -0.98
N SER A 194 18.42 1.04 0.15
CA SER A 194 19.76 1.63 0.20
C SER A 194 20.75 0.89 -0.70
N GLN A 195 20.67 -0.45 -0.75
CA GLN A 195 21.54 -1.27 -1.59
C GLN A 195 21.28 -1.03 -3.09
N ILE A 196 20.01 -0.99 -3.50
CA ILE A 196 19.60 -0.75 -4.90
C ILE A 196 20.01 0.65 -5.34
N LEU A 197 19.77 1.66 -4.49
CA LEU A 197 20.18 3.03 -4.77
C LEU A 197 21.70 3.15 -4.91
N LYS A 198 22.47 2.47 -4.06
CA LYS A 198 23.93 2.40 -4.17
C LYS A 198 24.39 1.75 -5.48
N GLN A 199 23.81 0.60 -5.83
CA GLN A 199 24.12 -0.08 -7.10
C GLN A 199 23.80 0.79 -8.32
N ASN A 200 22.69 1.52 -8.31
CA ASN A 200 22.34 2.42 -9.40
C ASN A 200 23.30 3.61 -9.52
N ALA A 201 23.79 4.15 -8.40
CA ALA A 201 24.83 5.18 -8.41
C ALA A 201 26.15 4.64 -9.00
N GLU A 202 26.59 3.46 -8.58
CA GLU A 202 27.78 2.80 -9.12
C GLU A 202 27.66 2.55 -10.64
N ILE A 203 26.50 2.10 -11.12
CA ILE A 203 26.24 1.90 -12.56
C ILE A 203 26.30 3.22 -13.33
N ARG A 204 25.76 4.31 -12.78
CA ARG A 204 25.80 5.65 -13.38
C ARG A 204 27.23 6.15 -13.50
N ASP A 205 28.01 6.03 -12.43
CA ASP A 205 29.40 6.52 -12.40
C ASP A 205 30.27 5.73 -13.39
N LEU A 206 30.07 4.40 -13.47
CA LEU A 206 30.72 3.56 -14.48
C LEU A 206 30.36 3.97 -15.91
N ARG A 207 29.10 4.32 -16.19
CA ARG A 207 28.68 4.80 -17.52
C ARG A 207 29.34 6.13 -17.88
N LEU A 208 29.44 7.06 -16.92
CA LEU A 208 30.12 8.33 -17.14
C LEU A 208 31.61 8.14 -17.43
N GLU A 209 32.27 7.21 -16.74
CA GLU A 209 33.69 6.91 -17.01
C GLU A 209 33.86 6.21 -18.37
N ILE A 210 32.98 5.29 -18.74
CA ILE A 210 32.98 4.68 -20.08
C ILE A 210 32.83 5.76 -21.16
N GLN A 211 31.90 6.71 -20.98
CA GLN A 211 31.73 7.81 -21.93
C GLN A 211 33.01 8.66 -22.03
N ARG A 212 33.60 9.02 -20.89
CA ARG A 212 34.85 9.80 -20.84
C ARG A 212 36.00 9.10 -21.57
N LEU A 213 36.17 7.80 -21.33
CA LEU A 213 37.21 6.99 -21.99
C LEU A 213 36.95 6.84 -23.49
N THR A 214 35.68 6.74 -23.90
CA THR A 214 35.30 6.68 -25.32
C THR A 214 35.62 8.00 -26.01
N ASP A 215 35.26 9.13 -25.41
CA ASP A 215 35.54 10.47 -25.95
C ASP A 215 37.07 10.72 -26.06
N GLN A 216 37.85 10.21 -25.09
CA GLN A 216 39.32 10.28 -25.14
C GLN A 216 39.90 9.43 -26.28
N LEU A 217 39.41 8.20 -26.44
CA LEU A 217 39.86 7.30 -27.51
C LEU A 217 39.54 7.90 -28.89
N ASP A 218 38.36 8.47 -29.07
CA ASP A 218 37.96 9.13 -30.33
C ASP A 218 38.82 10.35 -30.64
N SER A 219 39.22 11.12 -29.60
CA SER A 219 40.15 12.25 -29.74
C SER A 219 41.55 11.78 -30.15
N GLU A 220 42.08 10.72 -29.55
CA GLU A 220 43.41 10.18 -29.86
C GLU A 220 43.48 9.55 -31.27
N MET A 221 42.42 8.86 -31.69
CA MET A 221 42.34 8.31 -33.05
C MET A 221 42.16 9.40 -34.12
N GLY A 222 41.43 10.48 -33.82
CA GLY A 222 41.27 11.63 -34.71
C GLY A 222 42.56 12.43 -34.91
N GLU A 223 43.45 12.46 -33.92
CA GLU A 223 44.79 13.08 -34.04
C GLU A 223 45.79 12.20 -34.81
N GLY A 224 45.63 10.86 -34.77
CA GLY A 224 46.47 9.90 -35.49
C GLY A 224 46.22 9.81 -37.00
N GLU A 225 45.06 10.23 -37.50
CA GLU A 225 44.75 10.27 -38.94
C GLU A 225 45.21 11.57 -39.64
N LEU A 226 45.69 12.56 -38.88
CA LEU A 226 46.17 13.86 -39.38
C LEU A 226 47.71 13.99 -39.37
N ALA A 227 48.43 12.95 -38.97
CA ALA A 227 49.91 12.87 -38.97
C ALA A 227 50.42 11.95 -40.09
#